data_AF-A0A7K0K322-F1
#
_entry.id   AF-A0A7K0K322-F1
#
_cell.length_a   1.000
_cell.length_b   1.000
_cell.length_c   1.000
_cell.angle_alpha   90.00
_cell.angle_beta   90.00
_cell.angle_gamma   90.00
#
_symmetry.space_group_name_H-M   'P 1'
#
loop_
_entity.id
_entity.type
_entity.pdbx_description
1 polymer ?
#
loop_
_entity_poly.entity_id
_entity_poly.type
_entity_poly.pdbx_seq_one_letter_code
_entity_poly.pdbx_strand_id
1 'polypeptide(L)'
;MSFFETQGFVPGVDPELLAAQIQNEMAETLGEPLGEERLRHLLDLARLASKHGLEDMEISVRLEIVWDSLESGDTEYALATFSWILDEIAHGEVNPNEEQALTLATQMLQIPVLAARHPKVPAEIINNLLFWTEHYAVDAGIGLHSRQMTRHQVELGLGHRLAARESLDIVAELEEIPRVVNDEIDCPLHHFRSRIAWAVNSSEYAHALALYRDALERTAEAGWQCLRPDDINTLLMLPLAWAAEGDAAWRAHERSYRQQSETSQYLGDIAAHLRYCAATWNLSEGLEMLGTHAHWFSNPEDPWDLLVSTRAGATFLKRAVGAYIGTGAPIPTLGFTISGENQWLPFETIQPSDTLATAQVRLERVARRLSLAFDARNANNTVSTRTAESLREPPMCDFSKVKPLIEAHLAVEELLTELGLDQTSTTWLLPPLDDPAWTQKPVPEFHLLDFTKGQAALQRFGKATASFDFDSLPPEISGKKERLLFGANQVAILGMTGKWDDLIDSALPLLEVGEQLDEHRQSLRLASYLVQAYWQVGELTQARNWLIRADAFVDGTIPASSRALLENLALIAG
;
A
#
# COMPACT_ATOMS: atom_id res chain seq x y z
N MET A 1 3.74 12.37 -37.14
CA MET A 1 3.74 13.42 -38.21
C MET A 1 2.53 14.30 -37.93
N SER A 2 2.75 15.60 -37.73
CA SER A 2 1.72 16.59 -37.41
C SER A 2 0.84 16.87 -38.64
N PHE A 3 -0.45 16.54 -38.56
CA PHE A 3 -1.49 16.91 -39.53
C PHE A 3 -2.68 17.51 -38.77
N PHE A 4 -2.49 18.67 -38.15
CA PHE A 4 -3.63 19.49 -37.71
C PHE A 4 -3.50 20.86 -38.34
N GLU A 5 -4.10 21.02 -39.52
CA GLU A 5 -4.44 22.33 -40.04
C GLU A 5 -5.81 22.77 -39.53
N THR A 6 -5.79 24.02 -39.08
CA THR A 6 -6.87 24.85 -38.58
C THR A 6 -7.96 25.14 -39.60
N GLN A 7 -9.16 25.45 -39.09
CA GLN A 7 -10.35 26.04 -39.73
C GLN A 7 -11.51 25.06 -40.04
N GLY A 8 -12.72 25.60 -39.89
CA GLY A 8 -13.97 24.88 -39.66
C GLY A 8 -14.45 24.01 -40.82
N PHE A 9 -15.35 23.08 -40.45
CA PHE A 9 -16.17 22.21 -41.30
C PHE A 9 -15.48 21.73 -42.59
N VAL A 10 -14.85 20.56 -42.56
CA VAL A 10 -14.36 19.90 -43.80
C VAL A 10 -15.56 19.26 -44.51
N PRO A 11 -16.04 19.80 -45.65
CA PRO A 11 -17.16 19.20 -46.36
C PRO A 11 -16.67 17.91 -47.03
N GLY A 12 -17.35 16.78 -46.78
CA GLY A 12 -17.11 15.51 -47.48
C GLY A 12 -16.59 14.34 -46.65
N VAL A 13 -16.47 14.50 -45.33
CA VAL A 13 -16.28 13.35 -44.43
C VAL A 13 -17.64 12.80 -44.03
N ASP A 14 -17.86 11.51 -44.28
CA ASP A 14 -19.06 10.81 -43.86
C ASP A 14 -19.08 10.72 -42.32
N PRO A 15 -20.10 11.28 -41.64
CA PRO A 15 -20.22 11.25 -40.18
C PRO A 15 -20.14 9.83 -39.59
N GLU A 16 -20.71 8.84 -40.28
CA GLU A 16 -20.70 7.45 -39.81
C GLU A 16 -19.30 6.85 -39.89
N LEU A 17 -18.56 7.12 -40.96
CA LEU A 17 -17.17 6.67 -41.11
C LEU A 17 -16.26 7.36 -40.09
N LEU A 18 -16.46 8.65 -39.82
CA LEU A 18 -15.68 9.38 -38.83
C LEU A 18 -15.96 8.88 -37.41
N ALA A 19 -17.24 8.64 -37.06
CA ALA A 19 -17.59 8.05 -35.78
C ALA A 19 -16.94 6.67 -35.58
N ALA A 20 -17.00 5.80 -36.60
CA ALA A 20 -16.33 4.50 -36.56
C ALA A 20 -14.80 4.61 -36.44
N GLN A 21 -14.19 5.61 -37.09
CA GLN A 21 -12.76 5.89 -36.95
C GLN A 21 -12.42 6.31 -35.51
N ILE A 22 -13.16 7.26 -34.95
CA ILE A 22 -12.97 7.72 -33.57
C ILE A 22 -13.13 6.56 -32.59
N GLN A 23 -14.12 5.69 -32.78
CA GLN A 23 -14.33 4.51 -31.94
C GLN A 23 -13.13 3.54 -31.99
N ASN A 24 -12.58 3.28 -33.17
CA ASN A 24 -11.40 2.43 -33.32
C ASN A 24 -10.15 3.06 -32.67
N GLU A 25 -9.91 4.35 -32.93
CA GLU A 25 -8.78 5.08 -32.33
C GLU A 25 -8.91 5.18 -30.81
N MET A 26 -10.14 5.32 -30.29
CA MET A 26 -10.42 5.24 -28.86
C MET A 26 -10.04 3.86 -28.31
N ALA A 27 -10.46 2.77 -28.96
CA ALA A 27 -10.13 1.42 -28.51
C ALA A 27 -8.60 1.15 -28.51
N GLU A 28 -7.88 1.67 -29.51
CA GLU A 28 -6.42 1.62 -29.56
C GLU A 28 -5.78 2.43 -28.41
N THR A 29 -6.29 3.65 -28.17
CA THR A 29 -5.85 4.54 -27.09
C THR A 29 -6.07 3.91 -25.72
N LEU A 30 -7.19 3.21 -25.51
CA LEU A 30 -7.48 2.49 -24.25
C LEU A 30 -6.53 1.29 -24.03
N GLY A 31 -5.82 0.84 -25.06
CA GLY A 31 -4.74 -0.14 -24.95
C GLY A 31 -3.39 0.45 -24.50
N GLU A 32 -3.25 1.78 -24.50
CA GLU A 32 -2.04 2.46 -24.02
C GLU A 32 -1.98 2.45 -22.48
N PRO A 33 -0.77 2.48 -21.88
CA PRO A 33 -0.63 2.66 -20.43
C PRO A 33 -1.34 3.94 -19.95
N LEU A 34 -2.00 3.87 -18.79
CA LEU A 34 -2.58 5.04 -18.14
C LEU A 34 -1.52 6.15 -17.96
N GLY A 35 -1.87 7.39 -18.32
CA GLY A 35 -0.98 8.53 -18.17
C GLY A 35 -1.36 9.74 -19.03
N GLU A 36 -0.55 10.79 -18.97
CA GLU A 36 -0.80 12.07 -19.65
C GLU A 36 -0.93 11.95 -21.17
N GLU A 37 -0.24 11.00 -21.79
CA GLU A 37 -0.28 10.79 -23.24
C GLU A 37 -1.62 10.19 -23.68
N ARG A 38 -2.06 9.10 -23.03
CA ARG A 38 -3.38 8.50 -23.24
C ARG A 38 -4.51 9.50 -23.02
N LEU A 39 -4.46 10.26 -21.92
CA LEU A 39 -5.44 11.31 -21.64
C LEU A 39 -5.47 12.39 -22.73
N ARG A 40 -4.30 12.79 -23.24
CA ARG A 40 -4.20 13.77 -24.34
C ARG A 40 -4.83 13.24 -25.62
N HIS A 41 -4.60 11.97 -25.96
CA HIS A 41 -5.21 11.32 -27.12
C HIS A 41 -6.74 11.27 -26.99
N LEU A 42 -7.27 10.83 -25.85
CA LEU A 42 -8.72 10.85 -25.60
C LEU A 42 -9.31 12.26 -25.71
N LEU A 43 -8.61 13.29 -25.23
CA LEU A 43 -9.06 14.67 -25.35
C LEU A 43 -9.09 15.17 -26.80
N ASP A 44 -8.12 14.77 -27.61
CA ASP A 44 -8.10 15.11 -29.02
C ASP A 44 -9.24 14.40 -29.78
N LEU A 45 -9.57 13.17 -29.42
CA LEU A 45 -10.74 12.45 -29.94
C LEU A 45 -12.07 13.13 -29.56
N ALA A 46 -12.23 13.54 -28.29
CA ALA A 46 -13.43 14.26 -27.84
C ALA A 46 -13.60 15.59 -28.59
N ARG A 47 -12.50 16.36 -28.77
CA ARG A 47 -12.51 17.60 -29.56
C ARG A 47 -12.84 17.35 -31.03
N LEU A 48 -12.36 16.24 -31.59
CA LEU A 48 -12.63 15.87 -32.98
C LEU A 48 -14.12 15.54 -33.16
N ALA A 49 -14.71 14.75 -32.26
CA ALA A 49 -16.14 14.48 -32.24
C ALA A 49 -16.96 15.78 -32.13
N SER A 50 -16.61 16.63 -31.17
CA SER A 50 -17.25 17.95 -30.95
C SER A 50 -17.22 18.84 -32.19
N LYS A 51 -16.05 18.97 -32.82
CA LYS A 51 -15.83 19.79 -34.02
C LYS A 51 -16.74 19.37 -35.20
N HIS A 52 -17.12 18.10 -35.24
CA HIS A 52 -17.89 17.52 -36.34
C HIS A 52 -19.38 17.28 -36.00
N GLY A 53 -19.85 17.69 -34.82
CA GLY A 53 -21.24 17.48 -34.40
C GLY A 53 -21.58 16.00 -34.26
N LEU A 54 -20.67 15.25 -33.61
CA LEU A 54 -20.84 13.84 -33.28
C LEU A 54 -21.07 13.73 -31.77
N GLU A 55 -22.19 14.24 -31.27
CA GLU A 55 -22.46 14.39 -29.84
C GLU A 55 -22.41 13.04 -29.10
N ASP A 56 -23.02 11.99 -29.65
CA ASP A 56 -22.99 10.65 -29.08
C ASP A 56 -21.55 10.12 -28.91
N MET A 57 -20.68 10.39 -29.89
CA MET A 57 -19.29 9.94 -29.84
C MET A 57 -18.47 10.77 -28.85
N GLU A 58 -18.70 12.09 -28.78
CA GLU A 58 -18.05 12.94 -27.79
C GLU A 58 -18.37 12.46 -26.37
N ILE A 59 -19.62 12.08 -26.11
CA ILE A 59 -20.06 11.56 -24.82
C ILE A 59 -19.38 10.22 -24.50
N SER A 60 -19.34 9.27 -25.44
CA SER A 60 -18.62 8.01 -25.24
C SER A 60 -17.16 8.24 -24.88
N VAL A 61 -16.44 9.08 -25.64
CA VAL A 61 -15.04 9.39 -25.35
C VAL A 61 -14.88 10.07 -23.98
N ARG A 62 -15.79 10.97 -23.61
CA ARG A 62 -15.73 11.66 -22.31
C ARG A 62 -16.08 10.76 -21.13
N LEU A 63 -16.96 9.78 -21.30
CA LEU A 63 -17.17 8.74 -20.29
C LEU A 63 -15.89 7.92 -20.07
N GLU A 64 -15.15 7.58 -21.13
CA GLU A 64 -13.83 6.93 -20.98
C GLU A 64 -12.81 7.84 -20.29
N ILE A 65 -12.78 9.14 -20.63
CA ILE A 65 -11.94 10.12 -19.93
C ILE A 65 -12.25 10.16 -18.44
N VAL A 66 -13.52 10.10 -18.05
CA VAL A 66 -13.91 10.03 -16.64
C VAL A 66 -13.30 8.78 -16.01
N TRP A 67 -13.43 7.62 -16.63
CA TRP A 67 -12.88 6.37 -16.08
C TRP A 67 -11.35 6.39 -15.95
N ASP A 68 -10.63 6.81 -16.97
CA ASP A 68 -9.17 6.99 -16.94
C ASP A 68 -8.73 7.96 -15.85
N SER A 69 -9.48 9.04 -15.65
CA SER A 69 -9.20 10.03 -14.61
C SER A 69 -9.44 9.46 -13.22
N LEU A 70 -10.46 8.62 -13.05
CA LEU A 70 -10.70 7.88 -11.81
C LEU A 70 -9.58 6.87 -11.53
N GLU A 71 -9.18 6.06 -12.52
CA GLU A 71 -8.12 5.07 -12.37
C GLU A 71 -6.74 5.69 -12.14
N SER A 72 -6.49 6.89 -12.68
CA SER A 72 -5.25 7.65 -12.44
C SER A 72 -5.26 8.48 -11.17
N GLY A 73 -6.42 8.63 -10.51
CA GLY A 73 -6.59 9.42 -9.28
C GLY A 73 -6.80 10.93 -9.52
N ASP A 74 -6.98 11.39 -10.76
CA ASP A 74 -7.34 12.78 -11.07
C ASP A 74 -8.85 13.03 -10.87
N THR A 75 -9.27 12.98 -9.60
CA THR A 75 -10.68 13.12 -9.20
C THR A 75 -11.26 14.49 -9.60
N GLU A 76 -10.46 15.57 -9.60
CA GLU A 76 -10.95 16.89 -9.98
C GLU A 76 -11.32 16.94 -11.46
N TYR A 77 -10.46 16.39 -12.31
CA TYR A 77 -10.72 16.33 -13.74
C TYR A 77 -11.86 15.37 -14.09
N ALA A 78 -11.96 14.23 -13.38
CA ALA A 78 -13.09 13.31 -13.51
C ALA A 78 -14.42 14.01 -13.17
N LEU A 79 -14.48 14.74 -12.04
CA LEU A 79 -15.68 15.48 -11.62
C LEU A 79 -16.06 16.58 -12.61
N ALA A 80 -15.08 17.33 -13.13
CA ALA A 80 -15.34 18.39 -14.10
C ALA A 80 -15.90 17.82 -15.41
N THR A 81 -15.28 16.75 -15.93
CA THR A 81 -15.73 16.09 -17.17
C THR A 81 -17.10 15.48 -17.00
N PHE A 82 -17.35 14.80 -15.87
CA PHE A 82 -18.64 14.19 -15.59
C PHE A 82 -19.76 15.22 -15.40
N SER A 83 -19.47 16.34 -14.71
CA SER A 83 -20.43 17.43 -14.55
C SER A 83 -20.84 18.02 -15.90
N TRP A 84 -19.94 18.09 -16.87
CA TRP A 84 -20.28 18.53 -18.22
C TRP A 84 -21.26 17.56 -18.90
N ILE A 85 -20.99 16.24 -18.83
CA ILE A 85 -21.89 15.22 -19.41
C ILE A 85 -23.30 15.34 -18.84
N LEU A 86 -23.43 15.53 -17.51
CA LEU A 86 -24.73 15.69 -16.87
C LEU A 86 -25.46 16.96 -17.31
N ASP A 87 -24.74 18.04 -17.58
CA ASP A 87 -25.31 19.30 -18.04
C ASP A 87 -25.90 19.17 -19.45
N GLU A 88 -25.19 18.52 -20.36
CA GLU A 88 -25.64 18.24 -21.73
C GLU A 88 -26.92 17.37 -21.74
N ILE A 89 -26.97 16.35 -20.87
CA ILE A 89 -28.15 15.50 -20.69
C ILE A 89 -29.31 16.31 -20.10
N ALA A 90 -29.06 17.13 -19.07
CA ALA A 90 -30.10 17.90 -18.39
C ALA A 90 -30.74 18.97 -19.30
N HIS A 91 -29.96 19.56 -20.21
CA HIS A 91 -30.47 20.52 -21.21
C HIS A 91 -31.15 19.83 -22.41
N GLY A 92 -31.11 18.50 -22.49
CA GLY A 92 -31.70 17.73 -23.58
C GLY A 92 -30.92 17.82 -24.88
N GLU A 93 -29.64 18.18 -24.81
CA GLU A 93 -28.72 18.26 -25.94
C GLU A 93 -28.22 16.86 -26.33
N VAL A 94 -28.21 15.92 -25.37
CA VAL A 94 -27.84 14.52 -25.54
C VAL A 94 -28.88 13.58 -24.92
N ASN A 95 -29.13 12.44 -25.57
CA ASN A 95 -29.89 11.33 -25.00
C ASN A 95 -29.04 10.05 -25.03
N PRO A 96 -28.46 9.64 -23.88
CA PRO A 96 -27.57 8.48 -23.84
C PRO A 96 -28.22 7.20 -24.36
N ASN A 97 -27.47 6.43 -25.16
CA ASN A 97 -27.87 5.08 -25.53
C ASN A 97 -27.75 4.11 -24.34
N GLU A 98 -28.17 2.85 -24.52
CA GLU A 98 -28.19 1.85 -23.43
C GLU A 98 -26.80 1.60 -22.81
N GLU A 99 -25.76 1.52 -23.63
CA GLU A 99 -24.38 1.32 -23.17
C GLU A 99 -23.88 2.55 -22.39
N GLN A 100 -24.07 3.74 -22.94
CA GLN A 100 -23.71 5.01 -22.28
C GLN A 100 -24.47 5.21 -20.97
N ALA A 101 -25.76 4.84 -20.93
CA ALA A 101 -26.58 4.92 -19.73
C ALA A 101 -26.06 3.95 -18.64
N LEU A 102 -25.66 2.74 -19.01
CA LEU A 102 -25.05 1.79 -18.08
C LEU A 102 -23.68 2.29 -17.56
N THR A 103 -22.84 2.83 -18.43
CA THR A 103 -21.54 3.42 -18.05
C THR A 103 -21.74 4.61 -17.13
N LEU A 104 -22.65 5.52 -17.46
CA LEU A 104 -23.03 6.68 -16.64
C LEU A 104 -23.51 6.22 -15.25
N ALA A 105 -24.40 5.22 -15.20
CA ALA A 105 -24.93 4.68 -13.95
C ALA A 105 -23.84 4.00 -13.10
N THR A 106 -22.88 3.32 -13.73
CA THR A 106 -21.74 2.70 -13.04
C THR A 106 -20.79 3.76 -12.48
N GLN A 107 -20.50 4.82 -13.24
CA GLN A 107 -19.71 5.96 -12.77
C GLN A 107 -20.42 6.73 -11.65
N MET A 108 -21.75 6.84 -11.71
CA MET A 108 -22.59 7.39 -10.63
C MET A 108 -22.47 6.61 -9.31
N LEU A 109 -22.02 5.36 -9.30
CA LEU A 109 -21.76 4.63 -8.05
C LEU A 109 -20.43 5.05 -7.40
N GLN A 110 -19.46 5.56 -8.17
CA GLN A 110 -18.11 5.89 -7.70
C GLN A 110 -17.93 7.39 -7.43
N ILE A 111 -18.45 8.25 -8.30
CA ILE A 111 -18.26 9.70 -8.23
C ILE A 111 -18.72 10.33 -6.91
N PRO A 112 -19.90 10.00 -6.35
CA PRO A 112 -20.30 10.54 -5.06
C PRO A 112 -19.37 10.12 -3.92
N VAL A 113 -18.83 8.89 -3.97
CA VAL A 113 -17.89 8.37 -2.97
C VAL A 113 -16.61 9.20 -2.98
N LEU A 114 -16.05 9.41 -4.17
CA LEU A 114 -14.84 10.21 -4.35
C LEU A 114 -15.10 11.67 -3.97
N ALA A 115 -16.20 12.27 -4.40
CA ALA A 115 -16.60 13.61 -3.99
C ALA A 115 -16.70 13.75 -2.45
N ALA A 116 -17.21 12.72 -1.75
CA ALA A 116 -17.30 12.71 -0.30
C ALA A 116 -15.93 12.66 0.41
N ARG A 117 -14.87 12.25 -0.29
CA ARG A 117 -13.47 12.27 0.17
C ARG A 117 -12.79 13.63 -0.04
N HIS A 118 -13.49 14.64 -0.56
CA HIS A 118 -12.97 16.00 -0.75
C HIS A 118 -13.68 17.04 0.12
N PRO A 119 -12.99 17.69 1.08
CA PRO A 119 -13.65 18.66 1.98
C PRO A 119 -14.01 19.99 1.29
N LYS A 120 -13.50 20.24 0.07
CA LYS A 120 -13.85 21.41 -0.74
C LYS A 120 -15.12 21.23 -1.55
N VAL A 121 -15.57 19.99 -1.77
CA VAL A 121 -16.83 19.72 -2.48
C VAL A 121 -17.99 19.97 -1.51
N PRO A 122 -18.93 20.88 -1.80
CA PRO A 122 -20.04 21.16 -0.90
C PRO A 122 -20.90 19.92 -0.64
N ALA A 123 -21.35 19.74 0.61
CA ALA A 123 -22.22 18.62 0.99
C ALA A 123 -23.53 18.58 0.18
N GLU A 124 -24.07 19.74 -0.21
CA GLU A 124 -25.24 19.84 -1.09
C GLU A 124 -25.01 19.18 -2.46
N ILE A 125 -23.84 19.38 -3.06
CA ILE A 125 -23.47 18.74 -4.33
C ILE A 125 -23.39 17.21 -4.17
N ILE A 126 -22.79 16.74 -3.08
CA ILE A 126 -22.67 15.30 -2.81
C ILE A 126 -24.05 14.66 -2.60
N ASN A 127 -24.95 15.33 -1.88
CA ASN A 127 -26.31 14.87 -1.70
C ASN A 127 -27.10 14.84 -3.02
N ASN A 128 -26.91 15.84 -3.88
CA ASN A 128 -27.51 15.86 -5.21
C ASN A 128 -26.97 14.72 -6.09
N LEU A 129 -25.65 14.48 -6.06
CA LEU A 129 -25.03 13.35 -6.75
C LEU A 129 -25.61 12.03 -6.26
N LEU A 130 -25.71 11.81 -4.94
CA LEU A 130 -26.29 10.61 -4.36
C LEU A 130 -27.76 10.41 -4.75
N PHE A 131 -28.55 11.48 -4.84
CA PHE A 131 -29.92 11.42 -5.34
C PHE A 131 -29.96 10.97 -6.81
N TRP A 132 -29.12 11.53 -7.67
CA TRP A 132 -29.05 11.15 -9.08
C TRP A 132 -28.49 9.74 -9.29
N THR A 133 -27.56 9.29 -8.45
CA THR A 133 -27.09 7.90 -8.45
C THR A 133 -28.26 6.93 -8.32
N GLU A 134 -29.19 7.18 -7.41
CA GLU A 134 -30.36 6.32 -7.24
C GLU A 134 -31.22 6.27 -8.50
N HIS A 135 -31.44 7.43 -9.15
CA HIS A 135 -32.20 7.52 -10.39
C HIS A 135 -31.55 6.72 -11.53
N TYR A 136 -30.30 7.03 -11.88
CA TYR A 136 -29.61 6.37 -12.99
C TYR A 136 -29.37 4.88 -12.74
N ALA A 137 -29.03 4.51 -11.50
CA ALA A 137 -28.78 3.12 -11.15
C ALA A 137 -30.06 2.27 -11.22
N VAL A 138 -31.23 2.81 -10.82
CA VAL A 138 -32.51 2.10 -10.97
C VAL A 138 -32.87 1.95 -12.45
N ASP A 139 -32.74 3.02 -13.25
CA ASP A 139 -33.07 2.99 -14.67
C ASP A 139 -32.16 2.03 -15.47
N ALA A 140 -30.88 1.93 -15.09
CA ALA A 140 -29.92 0.97 -15.65
C ALA A 140 -30.01 -0.45 -15.06
N GLY A 141 -30.94 -0.71 -14.13
CA GLY A 141 -31.13 -2.04 -13.55
C GLY A 141 -30.06 -2.49 -12.55
N ILE A 142 -29.27 -1.56 -12.00
CA ILE A 142 -28.24 -1.85 -11.00
C ILE A 142 -28.88 -2.31 -9.68
N GLY A 143 -28.38 -3.42 -9.17
CA GLY A 143 -28.88 -4.07 -7.96
C GLY A 143 -28.80 -3.19 -6.71
N LEU A 144 -29.73 -3.41 -5.77
CA LEU A 144 -29.82 -2.66 -4.51
C LEU A 144 -28.53 -2.75 -3.66
N HIS A 145 -27.81 -3.87 -3.72
CA HIS A 145 -26.57 -4.07 -2.96
C HIS A 145 -25.52 -3.02 -3.32
N SER A 146 -25.19 -2.86 -4.61
CA SER A 146 -24.20 -1.87 -5.08
C SER A 146 -24.62 -0.44 -4.73
N ARG A 147 -25.91 -0.11 -4.86
CA ARG A 147 -26.46 1.20 -4.51
C ARG A 147 -26.33 1.51 -3.01
N GLN A 148 -26.63 0.53 -2.16
CA GLN A 148 -26.46 0.69 -0.70
C GLN A 148 -24.98 0.72 -0.29
N MET A 149 -24.10 0.04 -1.02
CA MET A 149 -22.66 0.13 -0.80
C MET A 149 -22.12 1.55 -1.09
N THR A 150 -22.52 2.15 -2.22
CA THR A 150 -22.22 3.56 -2.53
C THR A 150 -22.76 4.47 -1.43
N ARG A 151 -24.02 4.30 -1.04
CA ARG A 151 -24.63 5.10 0.04
C ARG A 151 -23.86 4.98 1.35
N HIS A 152 -23.48 3.76 1.75
CA HIS A 152 -22.66 3.53 2.94
C HIS A 152 -21.37 4.36 2.94
N GLN A 153 -20.63 4.35 1.82
CA GLN A 153 -19.36 5.06 1.70
C GLN A 153 -19.54 6.58 1.66
N VAL A 154 -20.56 7.09 0.97
CA VAL A 154 -20.90 8.51 0.94
C VAL A 154 -21.28 9.02 2.33
N GLU A 155 -22.16 8.32 3.03
CA GLU A 155 -22.60 8.67 4.38
C GLU A 155 -21.43 8.57 5.39
N LEU A 156 -20.45 7.69 5.15
CA LEU A 156 -19.20 7.66 5.92
C LEU A 156 -18.34 8.91 5.71
N GLY A 157 -18.23 9.41 4.48
CA GLY A 157 -17.61 10.71 4.19
C GLY A 157 -18.42 11.87 4.78
N LEU A 158 -19.75 11.71 4.87
CA LEU A 158 -20.79 12.47 5.58
C LEU A 158 -20.42 13.02 6.99
N GLY A 159 -19.49 12.47 7.77
CA GLY A 159 -19.72 11.24 8.49
C GLY A 159 -21.04 11.21 9.27
N HIS A 160 -22.11 10.83 8.56
CA HIS A 160 -23.40 10.42 9.09
C HIS A 160 -23.33 8.94 9.48
N ARG A 161 -22.62 8.64 10.57
CA ARG A 161 -22.34 7.23 10.96
C ARG A 161 -23.58 6.35 11.10
N LEU A 162 -24.70 6.90 11.55
CA LEU A 162 -25.95 6.14 11.67
C LEU A 162 -26.48 5.72 10.29
N ALA A 163 -26.60 6.67 9.35
CA ALA A 163 -27.06 6.40 7.99
C ALA A 163 -26.11 5.44 7.25
N ALA A 164 -24.79 5.60 7.45
CA ALA A 164 -23.80 4.66 6.93
C ALA A 164 -24.02 3.25 7.48
N ARG A 165 -24.30 3.11 8.78
CA ARG A 165 -24.56 1.81 9.40
C ARG A 165 -25.85 1.18 8.88
N GLU A 166 -26.93 1.96 8.77
CA GLU A 166 -28.21 1.50 8.24
C GLU A 166 -28.07 0.93 6.82
N SER A 167 -27.33 1.61 5.93
CA SER A 167 -27.05 1.09 4.59
C SER A 167 -26.22 -0.19 4.62
N LEU A 168 -25.27 -0.33 5.55
CA LEU A 168 -24.47 -1.53 5.72
C LEU A 168 -25.28 -2.71 6.30
N ASP A 169 -26.27 -2.44 7.16
CA ASP A 169 -27.19 -3.45 7.68
C ASP A 169 -28.09 -3.99 6.56
N ILE A 170 -28.57 -3.13 5.64
CA ILE A 170 -29.28 -3.58 4.43
C ILE A 170 -28.38 -4.45 3.54
N VAL A 171 -27.12 -4.04 3.34
CA VAL A 171 -26.13 -4.84 2.59
C VAL A 171 -25.97 -6.23 3.23
N ALA A 172 -25.85 -6.29 4.56
CA ALA A 172 -25.73 -7.56 5.28
C ALA A 172 -26.96 -8.46 5.07
N GLU A 173 -28.18 -7.91 5.14
CA GLU A 173 -29.40 -8.67 4.87
C GLU A 173 -29.45 -9.22 3.43
N LEU A 174 -28.99 -8.44 2.45
CA LEU A 174 -28.93 -8.86 1.05
C LEU A 174 -27.87 -9.94 0.77
N GLU A 175 -26.82 -10.02 1.59
CA GLU A 175 -25.76 -11.03 1.51
C GLU A 175 -26.19 -12.38 2.10
N GLU A 176 -27.24 -12.42 2.93
CA GLU A 176 -27.82 -13.69 3.40
C GLU A 176 -28.64 -14.41 2.33
N ILE A 177 -28.98 -13.74 1.24
CA ILE A 177 -29.65 -14.35 0.09
C ILE A 177 -28.60 -15.12 -0.72
N PRO A 178 -28.73 -16.45 -0.90
CA PRO A 178 -27.78 -17.22 -1.68
C PRO A 178 -27.65 -16.68 -3.11
N ARG A 179 -26.41 -16.46 -3.56
CA ARG A 179 -26.08 -15.99 -4.91
C ARG A 179 -25.32 -17.05 -5.69
N VAL A 180 -25.51 -17.04 -7.00
CA VAL A 180 -24.63 -17.78 -7.91
C VAL A 180 -23.43 -16.90 -8.15
N VAL A 181 -22.23 -17.39 -7.82
CA VAL A 181 -20.98 -16.68 -8.10
C VAL A 181 -20.57 -16.98 -9.54
N ASN A 182 -20.68 -16.00 -10.42
CA ASN A 182 -20.35 -16.19 -11.85
C ASN A 182 -19.03 -15.52 -12.26
N ASP A 183 -18.61 -14.49 -11.52
CA ASP A 183 -17.42 -13.71 -11.81
C ASP A 183 -16.81 -13.11 -10.52
N GLU A 184 -15.78 -12.28 -10.67
CA GLU A 184 -15.10 -11.63 -9.55
C GLU A 184 -15.96 -10.54 -8.88
N ILE A 185 -16.94 -9.95 -9.60
CA ILE A 185 -17.87 -9.00 -8.98
C ILE A 185 -18.77 -9.71 -7.98
N ASP A 186 -19.01 -11.01 -8.12
CA ASP A 186 -19.77 -11.85 -7.20
C ASP A 186 -18.93 -12.50 -6.09
N CYS A 187 -17.61 -12.25 -6.05
CA CYS A 187 -16.71 -12.91 -5.10
C CYS A 187 -17.09 -12.59 -3.63
N PRO A 188 -17.37 -13.61 -2.79
CA PRO A 188 -17.78 -13.37 -1.40
C PRO A 188 -16.73 -12.63 -0.55
N LEU A 189 -15.44 -12.85 -0.81
CA LEU A 189 -14.36 -12.12 -0.14
C LEU A 189 -14.41 -10.62 -0.42
N HIS A 190 -14.70 -10.23 -1.66
CA HIS A 190 -14.81 -8.81 -2.05
C HIS A 190 -16.12 -8.18 -1.58
N HIS A 191 -17.24 -8.93 -1.59
CA HIS A 191 -18.53 -8.47 -1.08
C HIS A 191 -18.45 -8.06 0.39
N PHE A 192 -17.79 -8.86 1.21
CA PHE A 192 -17.73 -8.65 2.67
C PHE A 192 -16.75 -7.54 3.07
N ARG A 193 -15.90 -7.07 2.14
CA ARG A 193 -14.79 -6.15 2.42
C ARG A 193 -15.22 -4.90 3.18
N SER A 194 -16.32 -4.25 2.79
CA SER A 194 -16.79 -3.04 3.48
C SER A 194 -17.29 -3.30 4.90
N ARG A 195 -17.93 -4.45 5.15
CA ARG A 195 -18.36 -4.87 6.50
C ARG A 195 -17.14 -5.18 7.38
N ILE A 196 -16.15 -5.87 6.84
CA ILE A 196 -14.87 -6.13 7.51
C ILE A 196 -14.18 -4.80 7.83
N ALA A 197 -14.07 -3.90 6.86
CA ALA A 197 -13.46 -2.59 7.05
C ALA A 197 -14.18 -1.77 8.11
N TRP A 198 -15.52 -1.77 8.14
CA TRP A 198 -16.30 -1.11 9.20
C TRP A 198 -15.97 -1.67 10.58
N ALA A 199 -15.95 -2.99 10.74
CA ALA A 199 -15.66 -3.66 12.00
C ALA A 199 -14.23 -3.36 12.48
N VAL A 200 -13.23 -3.45 11.60
CA VAL A 200 -11.81 -3.11 11.88
C VAL A 200 -11.67 -1.66 12.34
N ASN A 201 -12.36 -0.75 11.67
CA ASN A 201 -12.34 0.68 11.98
C ASN A 201 -13.11 1.06 13.25
N SER A 202 -14.00 0.19 13.69
CA SER A 202 -14.72 0.30 14.97
C SER A 202 -14.04 -0.49 16.09
N SER A 203 -12.85 -1.06 15.82
CA SER A 203 -12.10 -1.94 16.72
C SER A 203 -12.90 -3.17 17.18
N GLU A 204 -13.89 -3.60 16.39
CA GLU A 204 -14.69 -4.81 16.58
C GLU A 204 -13.98 -6.03 15.95
N TYR A 205 -12.74 -6.28 16.35
CA TYR A 205 -11.85 -7.26 15.70
C TYR A 205 -12.40 -8.69 15.67
N ALA A 206 -13.08 -9.13 16.74
CA ALA A 206 -13.74 -10.43 16.76
C ALA A 206 -14.81 -10.56 15.67
N HIS A 207 -15.59 -9.49 15.43
CA HIS A 207 -16.60 -9.45 14.39
C HIS A 207 -15.98 -9.42 12.99
N ALA A 208 -14.92 -8.62 12.80
CA ALA A 208 -14.16 -8.60 11.54
C ALA A 208 -13.65 -9.98 11.13
N LEU A 209 -13.07 -10.74 12.07
CA LEU A 209 -12.60 -12.11 11.81
C LEU A 209 -13.76 -13.08 11.55
N ALA A 210 -14.91 -12.90 12.19
CA ALA A 210 -16.10 -13.72 11.92
C ALA A 210 -16.59 -13.51 10.49
N LEU A 211 -16.68 -12.25 10.04
CA LEU A 211 -17.04 -11.89 8.66
C LEU A 211 -16.05 -12.47 7.64
N TYR A 212 -14.74 -12.37 7.92
CA TYR A 212 -13.73 -12.93 7.04
C TYR A 212 -13.83 -14.46 6.92
N ARG A 213 -14.07 -15.17 8.03
CA ARG A 213 -14.27 -16.62 8.01
C ARG A 213 -15.51 -17.04 7.22
N ASP A 214 -16.62 -16.32 7.39
CA ASP A 214 -17.86 -16.55 6.63
C ASP A 214 -17.62 -16.33 5.12
N ALA A 215 -16.92 -15.25 4.76
CA ALA A 215 -16.55 -14.99 3.36
C ALA A 215 -15.67 -16.10 2.74
N LEU A 216 -14.71 -16.64 3.50
CA LEU A 216 -13.90 -17.79 3.08
C LEU A 216 -14.74 -19.06 2.90
N GLU A 217 -15.63 -19.35 3.85
CA GLU A 217 -16.52 -20.51 3.80
C GLU A 217 -17.42 -20.46 2.57
N ARG A 218 -18.09 -19.32 2.33
CA ARG A 218 -18.94 -19.11 1.14
C ARG A 218 -18.17 -19.18 -0.17
N THR A 219 -16.94 -18.67 -0.20
CA THR A 219 -16.06 -18.79 -1.37
C THR A 219 -15.74 -20.26 -1.67
N ALA A 220 -15.44 -21.05 -0.64
CA ALA A 220 -15.19 -22.47 -0.77
C ALA A 220 -16.44 -23.26 -1.17
N GLU A 221 -17.61 -22.98 -0.58
CA GLU A 221 -18.89 -23.60 -0.91
C GLU A 221 -19.31 -23.33 -2.36
N ALA A 222 -19.04 -22.13 -2.87
CA ALA A 222 -19.27 -21.77 -4.27
C ALA A 222 -18.28 -22.44 -5.24
N GLY A 223 -17.21 -23.07 -4.74
CA GLY A 223 -16.10 -23.55 -5.56
C GLY A 223 -15.38 -22.43 -6.31
N TRP A 224 -15.46 -21.19 -5.80
CA TRP A 224 -14.87 -20.01 -6.42
C TRP A 224 -13.41 -19.85 -6.00
N GLN A 225 -12.54 -19.55 -6.96
CA GLN A 225 -11.17 -19.15 -6.68
C GLN A 225 -11.06 -17.63 -6.88
N CYS A 226 -10.98 -16.90 -5.77
CA CYS A 226 -10.77 -15.45 -5.79
C CYS A 226 -9.52 -15.08 -6.60
N LEU A 227 -9.65 -14.12 -7.51
CA LEU A 227 -8.54 -13.67 -8.34
C LEU A 227 -7.58 -12.75 -7.56
N ARG A 228 -8.09 -12.03 -6.55
CA ARG A 228 -7.32 -11.12 -5.71
C ARG A 228 -7.52 -11.39 -4.21
N PRO A 229 -7.14 -12.58 -3.71
CA PRO A 229 -7.38 -12.94 -2.32
C PRO A 229 -6.60 -12.07 -1.33
N ASP A 230 -5.53 -11.42 -1.78
CA ASP A 230 -4.66 -10.62 -0.93
C ASP A 230 -5.17 -9.19 -0.67
N ASP A 231 -6.15 -8.69 -1.45
CA ASP A 231 -6.76 -7.35 -1.29
C ASP A 231 -7.42 -7.16 0.10
N ILE A 232 -7.76 -8.26 0.78
CA ILE A 232 -8.34 -8.24 2.13
C ILE A 232 -7.27 -8.19 3.23
N ASN A 233 -6.02 -8.58 2.95
CA ASN A 233 -4.98 -8.76 3.96
C ASN A 233 -4.69 -7.48 4.75
N THR A 234 -4.73 -6.31 4.11
CA THR A 234 -4.53 -5.02 4.78
C THR A 234 -5.53 -4.80 5.92
N LEU A 235 -6.76 -5.32 5.77
CA LEU A 235 -7.81 -5.22 6.80
C LEU A 235 -7.63 -6.24 7.93
N LEU A 236 -6.89 -7.33 7.71
CA LEU A 236 -6.75 -8.45 8.64
C LEU A 236 -5.55 -8.32 9.58
N MET A 237 -4.57 -7.46 9.27
CA MET A 237 -3.37 -7.24 10.11
C MET A 237 -3.72 -7.01 11.60
N LEU A 238 -4.59 -6.03 11.87
CA LEU A 238 -4.99 -5.71 13.25
C LEU A 238 -5.88 -6.79 13.89
N PRO A 239 -6.94 -7.29 13.23
CA PRO A 239 -7.74 -8.38 13.79
C PRO A 239 -6.95 -9.65 14.13
N LEU A 240 -6.02 -10.07 13.27
CA LEU A 240 -5.19 -11.26 13.50
C LEU A 240 -4.24 -11.04 14.68
N ALA A 241 -3.60 -9.86 14.76
CA ALA A 241 -2.75 -9.53 15.90
C ALA A 241 -3.56 -9.48 17.20
N TRP A 242 -4.75 -8.88 17.20
CA TRP A 242 -5.65 -8.89 18.35
C TRP A 242 -6.06 -10.31 18.78
N ALA A 243 -6.23 -11.22 17.82
CA ALA A 243 -6.53 -12.63 18.06
C ALA A 243 -5.31 -13.46 18.52
N ALA A 244 -4.19 -12.81 18.86
CA ALA A 244 -2.95 -13.46 19.26
C ALA A 244 -2.35 -14.35 18.15
N GLU A 245 -2.60 -14.00 16.88
CA GLU A 245 -2.07 -14.67 15.69
C GLU A 245 -0.99 -13.80 15.01
N GLY A 246 0.02 -13.37 15.76
CA GLY A 246 1.07 -12.45 15.29
C GLY A 246 1.74 -12.87 13.98
N ASP A 247 2.05 -14.16 13.80
CA ASP A 247 2.61 -14.69 12.54
C ASP A 247 1.64 -14.58 11.35
N ALA A 248 0.34 -14.75 11.57
CA ALA A 248 -0.66 -14.56 10.52
C ALA A 248 -0.84 -13.07 10.20
N ALA A 249 -0.81 -12.21 11.22
CA ALA A 249 -0.85 -10.76 11.05
C ALA A 249 0.34 -10.25 10.25
N TRP A 250 1.55 -10.76 10.51
CA TRP A 250 2.75 -10.41 9.75
C TRP A 250 2.67 -10.88 8.30
N ARG A 251 2.18 -12.11 8.05
CA ARG A 251 1.95 -12.58 6.67
C ARG A 251 0.95 -11.71 5.91
N ALA A 252 -0.12 -11.27 6.58
CA ALA A 252 -1.07 -10.34 5.99
C ALA A 252 -0.39 -8.99 5.67
N HIS A 253 0.48 -8.51 6.55
CA HIS A 253 1.30 -7.32 6.32
C HIS A 253 2.20 -7.47 5.07
N GLU A 254 3.01 -8.53 4.99
CA GLU A 254 3.93 -8.72 3.86
C GLU A 254 3.20 -8.79 2.52
N ARG A 255 2.13 -9.61 2.44
CA ARG A 255 1.39 -9.82 1.20
C ARG A 255 0.74 -8.56 0.67
N SER A 256 0.04 -7.81 1.54
CA SER A 256 -0.61 -6.59 1.07
C SER A 256 0.41 -5.48 0.81
N TYR A 257 1.47 -5.37 1.62
CA TYR A 257 2.47 -4.33 1.42
C TYR A 257 3.16 -4.47 0.06
N ARG A 258 3.49 -5.70 -0.36
CA ARG A 258 4.09 -5.94 -1.69
C ARG A 258 3.24 -5.37 -2.83
N GLN A 259 1.93 -5.61 -2.80
CA GLN A 259 1.00 -5.10 -3.82
C GLN A 259 0.83 -3.58 -3.76
N GLN A 260 0.94 -3.02 -2.56
CA GLN A 260 0.59 -1.62 -2.26
C GLN A 260 1.80 -0.67 -2.28
N SER A 261 2.99 -1.16 -2.61
CA SER A 261 4.24 -0.41 -2.49
C SER A 261 4.63 0.42 -3.72
N GLU A 262 3.90 0.30 -4.83
CA GLU A 262 4.37 0.77 -6.14
C GLU A 262 3.84 2.16 -6.56
N THR A 263 2.68 2.58 -6.05
CA THR A 263 2.01 3.83 -6.49
C THR A 263 1.40 4.61 -5.32
N SER A 264 1.41 5.94 -5.41
CA SER A 264 0.90 6.84 -4.38
C SER A 264 -0.60 6.74 -4.13
N GLN A 265 -1.35 6.07 -5.02
CA GLN A 265 -2.75 5.69 -4.83
C GLN A 265 -2.95 4.81 -3.58
N TYR A 266 -1.95 3.99 -3.24
CA TYR A 266 -2.01 3.14 -2.05
C TYR A 266 -1.61 3.85 -0.76
N LEU A 267 -1.42 5.18 -0.76
CA LEU A 267 -1.01 5.90 0.45
C LEU A 267 -1.98 5.70 1.62
N GLY A 268 -3.29 5.54 1.34
CA GLY A 268 -4.30 5.20 2.33
C GLY A 268 -4.09 3.80 2.95
N ASP A 269 -3.67 2.82 2.15
CA ASP A 269 -3.33 1.48 2.62
C ASP A 269 -2.02 1.45 3.41
N ILE A 270 -0.99 2.20 2.97
CA ILE A 270 0.25 2.39 3.74
C ILE A 270 -0.05 2.94 5.14
N ALA A 271 -1.09 3.79 5.30
CA ALA A 271 -1.54 4.24 6.61
C ALA A 271 -2.02 3.09 7.52
N ALA A 272 -2.66 2.06 6.96
CA ALA A 272 -3.06 0.88 7.71
C ALA A 272 -1.84 0.06 8.18
N HIS A 273 -0.81 -0.06 7.35
CA HIS A 273 0.46 -0.69 7.74
C HIS A 273 1.16 0.10 8.86
N LEU A 274 1.19 1.44 8.80
CA LEU A 274 1.75 2.28 9.87
C LEU A 274 0.95 2.13 11.17
N ARG A 275 -0.38 2.03 11.09
CA ARG A 275 -1.25 1.75 12.24
C ARG A 275 -0.95 0.38 12.84
N TYR A 276 -0.76 -0.65 12.01
CA TYR A 276 -0.34 -1.99 12.44
C TYR A 276 1.02 -1.94 13.15
N CYS A 277 2.03 -1.30 12.57
CA CYS A 277 3.35 -1.15 13.18
C CYS A 277 3.29 -0.40 14.52
N ALA A 278 2.47 0.64 14.61
CA ALA A 278 2.24 1.38 15.86
C ALA A 278 1.52 0.53 16.93
N ALA A 279 0.67 -0.42 16.52
CA ALA A 279 -0.06 -1.29 17.43
C ALA A 279 0.80 -2.45 17.96
N THR A 280 1.73 -2.95 17.13
CA THR A 280 2.58 -4.12 17.42
C THR A 280 4.03 -3.77 17.76
N TRP A 281 4.37 -2.48 17.87
CA TRP A 281 5.72 -2.00 18.19
C TRP A 281 6.81 -2.35 17.15
N ASN A 282 6.41 -2.57 15.89
CA ASN A 282 7.35 -2.74 14.78
C ASN A 282 7.95 -1.38 14.36
N LEU A 283 8.92 -0.88 15.14
CA LEU A 283 9.46 0.47 14.97
C LEU A 283 10.37 0.60 13.75
N SER A 284 11.24 -0.36 13.47
CA SER A 284 12.12 -0.32 12.30
C SER A 284 11.31 -0.34 11.01
N GLU A 285 10.41 -1.31 10.86
CA GLU A 285 9.54 -1.43 9.67
C GLU A 285 8.70 -0.17 9.43
N GLY A 286 8.07 0.36 10.48
CA GLY A 286 7.25 1.56 10.34
C GLY A 286 8.06 2.81 9.99
N LEU A 287 9.31 2.94 10.46
CA LEU A 287 10.19 4.07 10.10
C LEU A 287 10.69 3.92 8.66
N GLU A 288 11.06 2.71 8.25
CA GLU A 288 11.47 2.41 6.88
C GLU A 288 10.34 2.71 5.91
N MET A 289 9.15 2.14 6.12
CA MET A 289 7.99 2.41 5.28
C MET A 289 7.63 3.90 5.21
N LEU A 290 7.65 4.61 6.34
CA LEU A 290 7.38 6.04 6.36
C LEU A 290 8.42 6.81 5.54
N GLY A 291 9.69 6.39 5.56
CA GLY A 291 10.76 6.95 4.76
C GLY A 291 10.61 6.66 3.27
N THR A 292 10.39 5.41 2.91
CA THR A 292 10.18 4.95 1.52
C THR A 292 9.04 5.71 0.86
N HIS A 293 7.92 5.87 1.57
CA HIS A 293 6.69 6.49 1.05
C HIS A 293 6.55 7.97 1.39
N ALA A 294 7.58 8.60 1.97
CA ALA A 294 7.53 10.01 2.38
C ALA A 294 7.19 10.96 1.23
N HIS A 295 7.65 10.61 0.02
CA HIS A 295 7.41 11.38 -1.20
C HIS A 295 5.96 11.32 -1.70
N TRP A 296 5.16 10.33 -1.29
CA TRP A 296 3.74 10.25 -1.64
C TRP A 296 2.90 11.33 -0.95
N PHE A 297 3.39 11.92 0.15
CA PHE A 297 2.69 13.01 0.85
C PHE A 297 2.58 14.30 0.02
N SER A 298 3.44 14.50 -1.00
CA SER A 298 3.29 15.60 -1.96
C SER A 298 2.23 15.34 -3.03
N ASN A 299 1.94 14.07 -3.33
CA ASN A 299 0.96 13.68 -4.35
C ASN A 299 0.05 12.54 -3.88
N PRO A 300 -0.70 12.74 -2.78
CA PRO A 300 -1.72 11.78 -2.37
C PRO A 300 -2.85 11.79 -3.41
N GLU A 301 -3.49 10.63 -3.62
CA GLU A 301 -4.65 10.50 -4.51
C GLU A 301 -5.73 11.53 -4.16
N ASP A 302 -6.05 11.65 -2.87
CA ASP A 302 -7.08 12.57 -2.39
C ASP A 302 -6.79 13.10 -0.96
N PRO A 303 -7.52 14.13 -0.48
CA PRO A 303 -7.32 14.67 0.86
C PRO A 303 -7.71 13.73 1.99
N TRP A 304 -8.54 12.70 1.75
CA TRP A 304 -8.86 11.70 2.74
C TRP A 304 -7.67 10.78 2.99
N ASP A 305 -6.95 10.37 1.95
CA ASP A 305 -5.71 9.60 2.09
C ASP A 305 -4.63 10.40 2.80
N LEU A 306 -4.46 11.68 2.45
CA LEU A 306 -3.57 12.56 3.21
C LEU A 306 -3.96 12.65 4.69
N LEU A 307 -5.26 12.70 5.00
CA LEU A 307 -5.76 12.72 6.37
C LEU A 307 -5.43 11.42 7.12
N VAL A 308 -5.73 10.25 6.54
CA VAL A 308 -5.50 8.97 7.23
C VAL A 308 -4.01 8.68 7.38
N SER A 309 -3.17 9.06 6.41
CA SER A 309 -1.73 8.81 6.42
C SER A 309 -0.98 9.76 7.35
N THR A 310 -1.33 11.05 7.39
CA THR A 310 -0.78 11.98 8.40
C THR A 310 -1.20 11.58 9.82
N ARG A 311 -2.43 11.09 10.00
CA ARG A 311 -2.90 10.55 11.28
C ARG A 311 -2.14 9.29 11.68
N ALA A 312 -2.00 8.32 10.79
CA ALA A 312 -1.30 7.07 11.07
C ALA A 312 0.19 7.31 11.34
N GLY A 313 0.85 8.14 10.52
CA GLY A 313 2.24 8.56 10.73
C GLY A 313 2.44 9.27 12.07
N ALA A 314 1.52 10.16 12.47
CA ALA A 314 1.56 10.80 13.77
C ALA A 314 1.39 9.80 14.93
N THR A 315 0.44 8.85 14.83
CA THR A 315 0.25 7.79 15.83
C THR A 315 1.49 6.90 15.96
N PHE A 316 2.06 6.50 14.82
CA PHE A 316 3.28 5.69 14.76
C PHE A 316 4.48 6.43 15.38
N LEU A 317 4.76 7.66 14.95
CA LEU A 317 5.88 8.45 15.48
C LEU A 317 5.72 8.73 16.98
N LYS A 318 4.49 8.92 17.46
CA LYS A 318 4.21 9.04 18.90
C LYS A 318 4.59 7.76 19.66
N ARG A 319 4.31 6.59 19.09
CA ARG A 319 4.70 5.29 19.65
C ARG A 319 6.22 5.13 19.65
N ALA A 320 6.88 5.44 18.54
CA ALA A 320 8.34 5.40 18.41
C ALA A 320 9.02 6.33 19.43
N VAL A 321 8.61 7.60 19.50
CA VAL A 321 9.13 8.57 20.48
C VAL A 321 8.93 8.08 21.91
N GLY A 322 7.76 7.53 22.23
CA GLY A 322 7.49 6.93 23.53
C GLY A 322 8.43 5.77 23.85
N ALA A 323 8.76 4.93 22.87
CA ALA A 323 9.70 3.83 23.02
C ALA A 323 11.12 4.31 23.31
N TYR A 324 11.64 5.27 22.54
CA TYR A 324 12.96 5.88 22.79
C TYR A 324 13.05 6.48 24.20
N ILE A 325 12.03 7.22 24.63
CA ILE A 325 11.95 7.75 26.01
C ILE A 325 11.94 6.62 27.04
N GLY A 326 11.17 5.55 26.79
CA GLY A 326 11.00 4.43 27.71
C GLY A 326 12.23 3.52 27.86
N THR A 327 13.08 3.44 26.83
CA THR A 327 14.40 2.78 26.89
C THR A 327 15.50 3.71 27.40
N GLY A 328 15.25 5.03 27.45
CA GLY A 328 16.26 6.03 27.81
C GLY A 328 17.24 6.35 26.67
N ALA A 329 16.96 5.86 25.45
CA ALA A 329 17.73 6.17 24.27
C ALA A 329 17.42 7.60 23.76
N PRO A 330 18.40 8.28 23.13
CA PRO A 330 18.15 9.57 22.51
C PRO A 330 17.13 9.43 21.38
N ILE A 331 16.21 10.40 21.26
CA ILE A 331 15.26 10.43 20.16
C ILE A 331 16.03 10.83 18.89
N PRO A 332 16.04 9.99 17.84
CA PRO A 332 16.79 10.27 16.64
C PRO A 332 16.13 11.36 15.77
N THR A 333 16.90 11.81 14.78
CA THR A 333 16.37 12.59 13.65
C THR A 333 15.51 11.70 12.74
N LEU A 334 14.65 12.32 11.92
CA LEU A 334 13.79 11.61 10.98
C LEU A 334 14.58 10.89 9.90
N GLY A 335 15.66 11.50 9.39
CA GLY A 335 16.54 10.87 8.39
C GLY A 335 16.04 10.97 6.94
N PHE A 336 14.81 11.41 6.70
CA PHE A 336 14.23 11.62 5.37
C PHE A 336 13.31 12.84 5.34
N THR A 337 12.96 13.31 4.14
CA THR A 337 12.09 14.47 3.93
C THR A 337 10.66 14.03 3.73
N ILE A 338 9.71 14.60 4.49
CA ILE A 338 8.27 14.51 4.17
C ILE A 338 7.85 15.84 3.56
N SER A 339 7.65 15.85 2.25
CA SER A 339 7.23 17.06 1.53
C SER A 339 5.83 17.47 1.97
N GLY A 340 5.70 18.74 2.39
CA GLY A 340 4.40 19.35 2.67
C GLY A 340 3.80 20.06 1.47
N GLU A 341 4.45 20.01 0.31
CA GLU A 341 4.00 20.62 -0.94
C GLU A 341 2.99 19.70 -1.63
N ASN A 342 1.70 19.90 -1.34
CA ASN A 342 0.60 19.19 -1.99
C ASN A 342 -0.57 20.14 -2.28
N GLN A 343 -1.39 19.79 -3.27
CA GLN A 343 -2.51 20.61 -3.76
C GLN A 343 -3.69 20.71 -2.78
N TRP A 344 -3.84 19.74 -1.88
CA TRP A 344 -5.02 19.64 -1.03
C TRP A 344 -4.90 20.51 0.23
N LEU A 345 -3.81 20.34 0.96
CA LEU A 345 -3.47 21.12 2.14
C LEU A 345 -1.94 21.23 2.27
N PRO A 346 -1.33 22.33 1.80
CA PRO A 346 0.09 22.53 2.00
C PRO A 346 0.42 22.70 3.49
N PHE A 347 1.56 22.14 3.88
CA PHE A 347 2.12 22.27 5.23
C PHE A 347 3.64 22.44 5.17
N GLU A 348 4.23 22.76 6.32
CA GLU A 348 5.68 22.93 6.43
C GLU A 348 6.37 21.58 6.20
N THR A 349 7.20 21.50 5.15
CA THR A 349 8.03 20.33 4.84
C THR A 349 8.86 19.92 6.06
N ILE A 350 8.77 18.65 6.43
CA ILE A 350 9.53 18.07 7.53
C ILE A 350 10.88 17.63 6.97
N GLN A 351 11.95 18.15 7.54
CA GLN A 351 13.32 17.97 7.07
C GLN A 351 13.96 16.72 7.69
N PRO A 352 14.97 16.12 7.04
CA PRO A 352 15.71 14.98 7.59
C PRO A 352 16.34 15.26 8.96
N SER A 353 16.71 16.52 9.21
CA SER A 353 17.30 16.98 10.47
C SER A 353 16.30 17.18 11.61
N ASP A 354 15.00 17.18 11.33
CA ASP A 354 13.98 17.28 12.37
C ASP A 354 13.96 16.00 13.21
N THR A 355 13.66 16.12 14.51
CA THR A 355 13.52 14.94 15.38
C THR A 355 12.21 14.20 15.10
N LEU A 356 12.15 12.90 15.42
CA LEU A 356 10.89 12.14 15.35
C LEU A 356 9.75 12.81 16.13
N ALA A 357 10.06 13.45 17.26
CA ALA A 357 9.09 14.21 18.06
C ALA A 357 8.56 15.44 17.33
N THR A 358 9.41 16.15 16.58
CA THR A 358 9.00 17.32 15.79
C THR A 358 8.11 16.88 14.62
N ALA A 359 8.51 15.82 13.92
CA ALA A 359 7.74 15.22 12.84
C ALA A 359 6.36 14.75 13.33
N GLN A 360 6.30 14.08 14.48
CA GLN A 360 5.06 13.65 15.13
C GLN A 360 4.06 14.79 15.33
N VAL A 361 4.51 15.90 15.94
CA VAL A 361 3.65 17.06 16.22
C VAL A 361 3.19 17.73 14.93
N ARG A 362 4.04 17.82 13.91
CA ARG A 362 3.70 18.41 12.61
C ARG A 362 2.66 17.56 11.87
N LEU A 363 2.85 16.26 11.75
CA LEU A 363 1.87 15.37 11.12
C LEU A 363 0.53 15.36 11.87
N GLU A 364 0.56 15.35 13.21
CA GLU A 364 -0.67 15.44 14.02
C GLU A 364 -1.44 16.73 13.72
N ARG A 365 -0.74 17.85 13.58
CA ARG A 365 -1.35 19.14 13.24
C ARG A 365 -2.01 19.10 11.86
N VAL A 366 -1.38 18.47 10.87
CA VAL A 366 -1.95 18.33 9.52
C VAL A 366 -3.22 17.49 9.58
N ALA A 367 -3.19 16.33 10.23
CA ALA A 367 -4.34 15.45 10.41
C ALA A 367 -5.52 16.18 11.08
N ARG A 368 -5.25 16.99 12.12
CA ARG A 368 -6.27 17.80 12.80
C ARG A 368 -6.83 18.92 11.92
N ARG A 369 -6.01 19.55 11.07
CA ARG A 369 -6.49 20.60 10.13
C ARG A 369 -7.39 20.01 9.05
N LEU A 370 -7.01 18.88 8.47
CA LEU A 370 -7.81 18.18 7.46
C LEU A 370 -9.14 17.70 8.05
N SER A 371 -9.12 17.08 9.23
CA SER A 371 -10.37 16.59 9.85
C SER A 371 -11.35 17.72 10.15
N LEU A 372 -10.87 18.88 10.59
CA LEU A 372 -11.71 20.07 10.77
C LEU A 372 -12.28 20.62 9.45
N ALA A 373 -11.57 20.49 8.33
CA ALA A 373 -12.09 20.89 7.03
C ALA A 373 -13.27 20.00 6.59
N PHE A 374 -13.17 18.69 6.78
CA PHE A 374 -14.29 17.77 6.53
C PHE A 374 -15.49 18.06 7.41
N ASP A 375 -15.25 18.26 8.71
CA ASP A 375 -16.28 18.60 9.70
C ASP A 375 -16.98 19.91 9.38
N ALA A 376 -16.24 20.94 8.96
CA ALA A 376 -16.80 22.21 8.51
C ALA A 376 -17.70 22.04 7.28
N ARG A 377 -17.26 21.25 6.28
CA ARG A 377 -18.10 20.91 5.11
C ARG A 377 -19.35 20.12 5.51
N ASN A 378 -19.24 19.27 6.52
CA ASN A 378 -20.31 18.41 7.01
C ASN A 378 -21.30 19.04 7.98
N ALA A 379 -20.96 20.20 8.54
CA ALA A 379 -21.65 20.77 9.69
C ALA A 379 -21.78 19.77 10.88
N ASN A 380 -20.76 18.93 11.10
CA ASN A 380 -20.68 18.03 12.26
C ASN A 380 -19.24 17.97 12.82
N ASN A 381 -18.96 17.06 13.76
CA ASN A 381 -17.64 16.89 14.38
C ASN A 381 -17.12 15.44 14.27
N THR A 382 -17.67 14.64 13.36
CA THR A 382 -17.44 13.19 13.31
C THR A 382 -15.99 12.87 12.96
N VAL A 383 -15.41 13.57 11.98
CA VAL A 383 -14.07 13.27 11.46
C VAL A 383 -13.01 13.72 12.46
N SER A 384 -13.14 14.91 13.08
CA SER A 384 -12.20 15.36 14.10
C SER A 384 -12.26 14.52 15.37
N THR A 385 -13.46 14.07 15.79
CA THR A 385 -13.63 13.16 16.93
C THR A 385 -12.91 11.84 16.67
N ARG A 386 -13.15 11.22 15.50
CA ARG A 386 -12.48 9.97 15.11
C ARG A 386 -10.96 10.14 15.00
N THR A 387 -10.49 11.24 14.44
CA THR A 387 -9.05 11.53 14.38
C THR A 387 -8.45 11.65 15.78
N ALA A 388 -9.15 12.29 16.74
CA ALA A 388 -8.70 12.36 18.12
C ALA A 388 -8.70 10.99 18.83
N GLU A 389 -9.68 10.13 18.55
CA GLU A 389 -9.74 8.75 19.04
C GLU A 389 -8.57 7.92 18.51
N SER A 390 -8.32 7.91 17.20
CA SER A 390 -7.22 7.16 16.59
C SER A 390 -5.84 7.61 17.05
N LEU A 391 -5.63 8.92 17.27
CA LEU A 391 -4.37 9.46 17.83
C LEU A 391 -4.11 9.03 19.29
N ARG A 392 -5.13 8.49 19.97
CA ARG A 392 -5.10 7.98 21.34
C ARG A 392 -5.21 6.46 21.41
N GLU A 393 -5.29 5.78 20.27
CA GLU A 393 -5.42 4.32 20.24
C GLU A 393 -4.25 3.66 20.99
N PRO A 394 -4.53 2.79 21.98
CA PRO A 394 -3.48 2.10 22.72
C PRO A 394 -2.78 1.06 21.82
N PRO A 395 -1.56 0.63 22.18
CA PRO A 395 -0.93 -0.48 21.48
C PRO A 395 -1.66 -1.79 21.87
N MET A 396 -1.46 -2.84 21.08
CA MET A 396 -2.06 -4.15 21.39
C MET A 396 -1.44 -4.79 22.63
N CYS A 397 -0.16 -4.51 22.88
CA CYS A 397 0.55 -5.01 24.05
C CYS A 397 1.28 -3.88 24.79
N ASP A 398 1.44 -4.05 26.11
CA ASP A 398 2.09 -3.09 27.00
C ASP A 398 3.59 -2.94 26.63
N PHE A 399 4.07 -1.69 26.62
CA PHE A 399 5.47 -1.38 26.37
C PHE A 399 6.43 -2.19 27.26
N SER A 400 6.09 -2.41 28.52
CA SER A 400 6.92 -3.17 29.47
C SER A 400 7.22 -4.59 29.01
N LYS A 401 6.31 -5.22 28.23
CA LYS A 401 6.49 -6.56 27.69
C LYS A 401 7.41 -6.61 26.46
N VAL A 402 7.52 -5.49 25.74
CA VAL A 402 8.32 -5.39 24.50
C VAL A 402 9.58 -4.56 24.68
N LYS A 403 9.76 -3.91 25.84
CA LYS A 403 10.92 -3.09 26.14
C LYS A 403 12.25 -3.83 25.91
N PRO A 404 12.45 -5.09 26.39
CA PRO A 404 13.70 -5.81 26.13
C PRO A 404 13.96 -6.05 24.65
N LEU A 405 12.91 -6.33 23.86
CA LEU A 405 13.00 -6.49 22.40
C LEU A 405 13.44 -5.19 21.73
N ILE A 406 12.85 -4.06 22.12
CA ILE A 406 13.20 -2.73 21.58
C ILE A 406 14.63 -2.35 21.96
N GLU A 407 15.07 -2.60 23.20
CA GLU A 407 16.46 -2.38 23.63
C GLU A 407 17.45 -3.21 22.80
N ALA A 408 17.09 -4.48 22.51
CA ALA A 408 17.90 -5.34 21.66
C ALA A 408 17.96 -4.84 20.22
N HIS A 409 16.84 -4.38 19.64
CA HIS A 409 16.81 -3.77 18.31
C HIS A 409 17.75 -2.57 18.22
N LEU A 410 17.64 -1.63 19.16
CA LEU A 410 18.49 -0.43 19.18
C LEU A 410 19.97 -0.78 19.32
N ALA A 411 20.32 -1.73 20.19
CA ALA A 411 21.70 -2.17 20.38
C ALA A 411 22.27 -2.90 19.15
N VAL A 412 21.44 -3.69 18.46
CA VAL A 412 21.84 -4.37 17.22
C VAL A 412 21.94 -3.39 16.05
N GLU A 413 21.04 -2.42 15.94
CA GLU A 413 21.11 -1.36 14.93
C GLU A 413 22.38 -0.51 15.07
N GLU A 414 22.72 -0.09 16.29
CA GLU A 414 23.99 0.59 16.58
C GLU A 414 25.19 -0.27 16.17
N LEU A 415 25.19 -1.55 16.55
CA LEU A 415 26.24 -2.49 16.17
C LEU A 415 26.37 -2.62 14.66
N LEU A 416 25.28 -2.83 13.92
CA LEU A 416 25.32 -2.97 12.47
C LEU A 416 25.84 -1.69 11.80
N THR A 417 25.42 -0.52 12.27
CA THR A 417 25.91 0.77 11.78
C THR A 417 27.43 0.91 11.94
N GLU A 418 28.00 0.51 13.09
CA GLU A 418 29.47 0.50 13.30
C GLU A 418 30.21 -0.49 12.37
N LEU A 419 29.52 -1.53 11.91
CA LEU A 419 30.04 -2.50 10.96
C LEU A 419 29.89 -2.04 9.50
N GLY A 420 29.14 -0.96 9.24
CA GLY A 420 28.76 -0.54 7.89
C GLY A 420 27.73 -1.49 7.26
N LEU A 421 26.94 -2.18 8.09
CA LEU A 421 25.86 -3.06 7.70
C LEU A 421 24.51 -2.38 7.99
N ASP A 422 23.48 -2.84 7.30
CA ASP A 422 22.09 -2.43 7.51
C ASP A 422 21.18 -3.68 7.61
N GLN A 423 20.06 -3.56 8.34
CA GLN A 423 19.09 -4.64 8.59
C GLN A 423 18.29 -5.04 7.35
N THR A 424 18.22 -4.16 6.35
CA THR A 424 17.47 -4.38 5.10
C THR A 424 18.38 -4.77 3.93
N SER A 425 19.69 -4.56 4.09
CA SER A 425 20.63 -4.65 3.00
C SER A 425 21.08 -6.08 2.69
N THR A 426 21.08 -6.44 1.41
CA THR A 426 21.69 -7.68 0.89
C THR A 426 23.17 -7.52 0.61
N THR A 427 23.82 -6.45 1.12
CA THR A 427 25.20 -6.08 0.79
C THR A 427 26.14 -7.28 0.88
N TRP A 428 26.91 -7.43 -0.19
CA TRP A 428 27.99 -8.42 -0.30
C TRP A 428 29.00 -8.19 0.84
N LEU A 429 29.24 -9.22 1.66
CA LEU A 429 30.14 -9.11 2.82
C LEU A 429 31.62 -9.10 2.42
N LEU A 430 31.92 -9.45 1.17
CA LEU A 430 33.24 -9.43 0.57
C LEU A 430 33.42 -8.11 -0.23
N PRO A 431 34.65 -7.75 -0.65
CA PRO A 431 34.87 -6.51 -1.40
C PRO A 431 34.09 -6.46 -2.73
N PRO A 432 33.91 -5.26 -3.32
CA PRO A 432 33.16 -5.09 -4.56
C PRO A 432 33.65 -6.01 -5.68
N LEU A 433 32.69 -6.60 -6.42
CA LEU A 433 32.94 -7.51 -7.53
C LEU A 433 33.60 -6.81 -8.74
N ASP A 434 33.68 -5.48 -8.72
CA ASP A 434 34.19 -4.63 -9.79
C ASP A 434 35.73 -4.55 -9.82
N ASP A 435 36.42 -5.21 -8.89
CA ASP A 435 37.90 -5.24 -8.86
C ASP A 435 38.44 -6.17 -9.98
N PRO A 436 39.17 -5.65 -10.99
CA PRO A 436 39.71 -6.46 -12.08
C PRO A 436 40.69 -7.55 -11.61
N ALA A 437 41.19 -7.49 -10.37
CA ALA A 437 42.00 -8.54 -9.76
C ALA A 437 41.31 -9.92 -9.71
N TRP A 438 39.97 -9.98 -9.69
CA TRP A 438 39.18 -11.22 -9.65
C TRP A 438 39.37 -12.11 -10.89
N THR A 439 39.74 -11.53 -12.03
CA THR A 439 40.00 -12.26 -13.28
C THR A 439 41.31 -13.06 -13.27
N GLN A 440 42.22 -12.77 -12.33
CA GLN A 440 43.54 -13.39 -12.25
C GLN A 440 43.70 -14.30 -11.01
N LYS A 441 42.82 -14.20 -10.03
CA LYS A 441 42.75 -15.05 -8.83
C LYS A 441 41.28 -15.30 -8.45
N PRO A 442 40.76 -16.54 -8.44
CA PRO A 442 39.33 -16.80 -8.29
C PRO A 442 38.72 -16.61 -6.88
N VAL A 443 39.40 -15.94 -5.94
CA VAL A 443 38.89 -15.81 -4.57
C VAL A 443 39.30 -14.47 -3.95
N PRO A 444 38.38 -13.70 -3.34
CA PRO A 444 38.71 -12.74 -2.29
C PRO A 444 39.44 -13.46 -1.18
N GLU A 445 40.77 -13.38 -1.19
CA GLU A 445 41.59 -13.99 -0.16
C GLU A 445 41.11 -13.47 1.22
N PHE A 446 40.87 -14.39 2.15
CA PHE A 446 40.34 -14.22 3.52
C PHE A 446 40.95 -13.05 4.33
N HIS A 447 42.09 -12.49 3.91
CA HIS A 447 42.81 -11.44 4.62
C HIS A 447 42.12 -10.06 4.64
N LEU A 448 41.04 -9.88 3.87
CA LEU A 448 40.29 -8.62 3.82
C LEU A 448 39.21 -8.53 4.92
N LEU A 449 38.87 -9.65 5.55
CA LEU A 449 37.94 -9.68 6.68
C LEU A 449 38.71 -9.52 8.00
N ASP A 450 38.35 -8.51 8.78
CA ASP A 450 38.86 -8.37 10.14
C ASP A 450 38.12 -9.34 11.07
N PHE A 451 38.63 -10.57 11.15
CA PHE A 451 38.04 -11.62 11.99
C PHE A 451 38.01 -11.24 13.48
N THR A 452 38.93 -10.39 13.94
CA THR A 452 38.93 -9.91 15.33
C THR A 452 37.74 -8.99 15.56
N LYS A 453 37.49 -8.06 14.63
CA LYS A 453 36.30 -7.21 14.63
C LYS A 453 35.02 -8.05 14.54
N GLY A 454 34.99 -9.06 13.68
CA GLY A 454 33.86 -9.98 13.55
C GLY A 454 33.55 -10.77 14.84
N GLN A 455 34.57 -11.34 15.49
CA GLN A 455 34.38 -12.08 16.76
C GLN A 455 33.90 -11.15 17.89
N ALA A 456 34.44 -9.93 17.97
CA ALA A 456 33.99 -8.93 18.93
C ALA A 456 32.53 -8.51 18.68
N ALA A 457 32.14 -8.34 17.41
CA ALA A 457 30.77 -8.06 17.02
C ALA A 457 29.81 -9.18 17.40
N LEU A 458 30.17 -10.45 17.16
CA LEU A 458 29.35 -11.60 17.53
C LEU A 458 29.13 -11.69 19.05
N GLN A 459 30.15 -11.38 19.85
CA GLN A 459 30.02 -11.30 21.31
C GLN A 459 29.11 -10.15 21.76
N ARG A 460 29.18 -8.98 21.12
CA ARG A 460 28.29 -7.84 21.39
C ARG A 460 26.85 -8.16 21.01
N PHE A 461 26.64 -8.77 19.84
CA PHE A 461 25.33 -9.24 19.40
C PHE A 461 24.72 -10.21 20.41
N GLY A 462 25.46 -11.23 20.83
CA GLY A 462 24.99 -12.19 21.84
C GLY A 462 24.63 -11.53 23.19
N LYS A 463 25.33 -10.47 23.60
CA LYS A 463 24.96 -9.70 24.80
C LYS A 463 23.69 -8.86 24.60
N ALA A 464 23.53 -8.27 23.42
CA ALA A 464 22.36 -7.45 23.09
C ALA A 464 21.07 -8.27 23.04
N THR A 465 21.15 -9.52 22.59
CA THR A 465 19.98 -10.41 22.45
C THR A 465 19.74 -11.33 23.66
N ALA A 466 20.71 -11.48 24.57
CA ALA A 466 20.57 -12.33 25.76
C ALA A 466 19.46 -11.90 26.74
N SER A 467 18.98 -10.66 26.64
CA SER A 467 18.00 -10.08 27.57
C SER A 467 16.56 -10.46 27.28
N PHE A 468 16.25 -11.00 26.09
CA PHE A 468 14.88 -11.27 25.69
C PHE A 468 14.70 -12.68 25.10
N ASP A 469 13.57 -13.30 25.42
CA ASP A 469 13.18 -14.61 24.92
C ASP A 469 12.07 -14.45 23.86
N PHE A 470 12.31 -14.90 22.65
CA PHE A 470 11.34 -14.85 21.56
C PHE A 470 10.06 -15.63 21.87
N ASP A 471 10.13 -16.71 22.65
CA ASP A 471 8.95 -17.49 23.07
C ASP A 471 8.14 -16.76 24.16
N SER A 472 8.70 -15.72 24.77
CA SER A 472 8.04 -14.89 25.78
C SER A 472 7.39 -13.62 25.22
N LEU A 473 7.54 -13.37 23.91
CA LEU A 473 6.95 -12.20 23.26
C LEU A 473 5.42 -12.24 23.36
N PRO A 474 4.76 -11.07 23.48
CA PRO A 474 3.31 -11.00 23.37
C PRO A 474 2.86 -11.64 22.05
N PRO A 475 1.82 -12.50 22.06
CA PRO A 475 1.43 -13.27 20.88
C PRO A 475 0.80 -12.40 19.77
N GLU A 476 0.50 -11.14 20.07
CA GLU A 476 0.12 -10.13 19.07
C GLU A 476 1.29 -9.75 18.15
N ILE A 477 2.54 -10.06 18.54
CA ILE A 477 3.77 -9.85 17.77
C ILE A 477 4.23 -11.18 17.18
N SER A 478 4.68 -11.17 15.92
CA SER A 478 5.26 -12.36 15.31
C SER A 478 6.64 -12.68 15.92
N GLY A 479 6.69 -13.68 16.79
CA GLY A 479 7.96 -14.19 17.32
C GLY A 479 8.84 -14.79 16.22
N LYS A 480 8.25 -15.40 15.19
CA LYS A 480 8.99 -15.93 14.04
C LYS A 480 9.68 -14.82 13.23
N LYS A 481 8.99 -13.70 12.99
CA LYS A 481 9.57 -12.54 12.29
C LYS A 481 10.76 -11.99 13.06
N GLU A 482 10.62 -11.83 14.36
CA GLU A 482 11.72 -11.33 15.19
C GLU A 482 12.91 -12.30 15.15
N ARG A 483 12.67 -13.62 15.25
CA ARG A 483 13.74 -14.63 15.09
C ARG A 483 14.43 -14.55 13.74
N LEU A 484 13.65 -14.38 12.67
CA LEU A 484 14.16 -14.27 11.32
C LEU A 484 15.06 -13.06 11.16
N LEU A 485 14.62 -11.89 11.63
CA LEU A 485 15.37 -10.64 11.54
C LEU A 485 16.67 -10.69 12.36
N PHE A 486 16.61 -11.07 13.65
CA PHE A 486 17.82 -11.20 14.47
C PHE A 486 18.74 -12.32 13.95
N GLY A 487 18.16 -13.43 13.48
CA GLY A 487 18.91 -14.52 12.86
C GLY A 487 19.66 -14.08 11.61
N ALA A 488 19.01 -13.33 10.71
CA ALA A 488 19.65 -12.76 9.52
C ALA A 488 20.78 -11.78 9.87
N ASN A 489 20.61 -10.97 10.91
CA ASN A 489 21.67 -10.10 11.44
C ASN A 489 22.85 -10.93 11.99
N GLN A 490 22.59 -12.02 12.70
CA GLN A 490 23.62 -12.93 13.19
C GLN A 490 24.38 -13.60 12.03
N VAL A 491 23.67 -14.06 11.00
CA VAL A 491 24.25 -14.66 9.77
C VAL A 491 25.20 -13.66 9.09
N ALA A 492 24.80 -12.40 8.96
CA ALA A 492 25.67 -11.35 8.42
C ALA A 492 26.97 -11.20 9.23
N ILE A 493 26.86 -11.16 10.56
CA ILE A 493 28.02 -11.05 11.47
C ILE A 493 28.90 -12.30 11.40
N LEU A 494 28.32 -13.50 11.31
CA LEU A 494 29.07 -14.76 11.15
C LEU A 494 29.91 -14.74 9.87
N GLY A 495 29.39 -14.21 8.76
CA GLY A 495 30.16 -14.06 7.53
C GLY A 495 31.42 -13.20 7.70
N MET A 496 31.35 -12.14 8.52
CA MET A 496 32.53 -11.34 8.86
C MET A 496 33.58 -12.09 9.68
N THR A 497 33.21 -13.21 10.33
CA THR A 497 34.14 -14.04 11.10
C THR A 497 34.83 -15.12 10.26
N GLY A 498 34.44 -15.29 9.00
CA GLY A 498 34.95 -16.36 8.13
C GLY A 498 34.49 -17.77 8.53
N LYS A 499 33.52 -17.88 9.46
CA LYS A 499 32.93 -19.15 9.90
C LYS A 499 31.77 -19.54 8.98
N TRP A 500 32.11 -19.93 7.74
CA TRP A 500 31.13 -20.18 6.68
C TRP A 500 30.23 -21.38 6.96
N ASP A 501 30.75 -22.45 7.58
CA ASP A 501 29.94 -23.60 7.99
C ASP A 501 28.89 -23.19 9.05
N ASP A 502 29.31 -22.45 10.09
CA ASP A 502 28.39 -21.92 11.13
C ASP A 502 27.32 -21.00 10.51
N LEU A 503 27.69 -20.22 9.49
CA LEU A 503 26.78 -19.36 8.72
C LEU A 503 25.72 -20.21 8.00
N ILE A 504 26.15 -21.23 7.25
CA ILE A 504 25.26 -22.13 6.50
C ILE A 504 24.27 -22.81 7.45
N ASP A 505 24.77 -23.39 8.54
CA ASP A 505 23.97 -24.08 9.55
C ASP A 505 22.94 -23.15 10.20
N SER A 506 23.27 -21.87 10.36
CA SER A 506 22.38 -20.86 10.92
C SER A 506 21.34 -20.34 9.92
N ALA A 507 21.72 -20.18 8.64
CA ALA A 507 20.88 -19.54 7.63
C ALA A 507 19.80 -20.47 7.07
N LEU A 508 20.08 -21.77 6.90
CA LEU A 508 19.14 -22.71 6.28
C LEU A 508 17.79 -22.82 7.03
N PRO A 509 17.75 -22.99 8.37
CA PRO A 509 16.47 -23.07 9.09
C PRO A 509 15.71 -21.74 9.08
N LEU A 510 16.40 -20.60 9.01
CA LEU A 510 15.78 -19.28 8.98
C LEU A 510 15.07 -19.04 7.65
N LEU A 511 15.57 -19.58 6.54
CA LEU A 511 14.89 -19.48 5.24
C LEU A 511 13.54 -20.21 5.24
N GLU A 512 13.42 -21.35 5.91
CA GLU A 512 12.12 -22.02 6.08
C GLU A 512 11.13 -21.14 6.86
N VAL A 513 11.64 -20.37 7.84
CA VAL A 513 10.82 -19.40 8.58
C VAL A 513 10.40 -18.24 7.68
N GLY A 514 11.32 -17.71 6.86
CA GLY A 514 11.05 -16.65 5.89
C GLY A 514 9.97 -17.04 4.89
N GLU A 515 10.06 -18.24 4.31
CA GLU A 515 9.04 -18.76 3.38
C GLU A 515 7.69 -18.98 4.05
N GLN A 516 7.67 -19.46 5.30
CA GLN A 516 6.42 -19.58 6.07
C GLN A 516 5.74 -18.24 6.32
N LEU A 517 6.55 -17.20 6.57
CA LEU A 517 6.09 -15.83 6.82
C LEU A 517 5.87 -15.01 5.55
N ASP A 518 6.19 -15.56 4.38
CA ASP A 518 6.14 -14.82 3.13
C ASP A 518 7.06 -13.58 3.16
N GLU A 519 8.13 -13.62 3.96
CA GLU A 519 9.03 -12.50 4.22
C GLU A 519 10.17 -12.49 3.20
N HIS A 520 9.94 -11.82 2.07
CA HIS A 520 10.87 -11.86 0.93
C HIS A 520 12.17 -11.11 1.20
N ARG A 521 12.14 -9.99 1.93
CA ARG A 521 13.32 -9.15 2.17
C ARG A 521 14.40 -9.89 2.94
N GLN A 522 14.04 -10.51 4.07
CA GLN A 522 14.99 -11.28 4.88
C GLN A 522 15.36 -12.62 4.21
N SER A 523 14.43 -13.25 3.48
CA SER A 523 14.71 -14.49 2.72
C SER A 523 15.76 -14.24 1.62
N LEU A 524 15.60 -13.15 0.86
CA LEU A 524 16.58 -12.75 -0.15
C LEU A 524 17.95 -12.46 0.47
N ARG A 525 17.99 -11.77 1.61
CA ARG A 525 19.23 -11.47 2.34
C ARG A 525 19.94 -12.75 2.78
N LEU A 526 19.22 -13.71 3.37
CA LEU A 526 19.77 -15.01 3.75
C LEU A 526 20.26 -15.81 2.55
N ALA A 527 19.47 -15.86 1.47
CA ALA A 527 19.86 -16.54 0.24
C ALA A 527 21.16 -15.95 -0.34
N SER A 528 21.29 -14.61 -0.33
CA SER A 528 22.50 -13.91 -0.78
C SER A 528 23.73 -14.27 0.07
N TYR A 529 23.58 -14.44 1.38
CA TYR A 529 24.66 -14.91 2.26
C TYR A 529 24.99 -16.40 2.07
N LEU A 530 24.01 -17.25 1.74
CA LEU A 530 24.26 -18.65 1.41
C LEU A 530 25.03 -18.81 0.10
N VAL A 531 24.73 -18.00 -0.92
CA VAL A 531 25.54 -17.95 -2.16
C VAL A 531 26.99 -17.67 -1.82
N GLN A 532 27.25 -16.67 -0.97
CA GLN A 532 28.60 -16.33 -0.48
C GLN A 532 29.25 -17.51 0.24
N ALA A 533 28.58 -18.07 1.23
CA ALA A 533 29.15 -19.10 2.07
C ALA A 533 29.47 -20.39 1.28
N TYR A 534 28.55 -20.85 0.44
CA TYR A 534 28.78 -22.03 -0.41
C TYR A 534 29.89 -21.81 -1.42
N TRP A 535 30.04 -20.59 -1.94
CA TRP A 535 31.20 -20.24 -2.76
C TRP A 535 32.50 -20.39 -1.98
N GLN A 536 32.55 -19.87 -0.76
CA GLN A 536 33.76 -19.87 0.08
C GLN A 536 34.17 -21.27 0.54
N VAL A 537 33.22 -22.19 0.78
CA VAL A 537 33.53 -23.59 1.10
C VAL A 537 33.77 -24.48 -0.13
N GLY A 538 33.68 -23.91 -1.34
CA GLY A 538 33.96 -24.63 -2.60
C GLY A 538 32.80 -25.46 -3.16
N GLU A 539 31.59 -25.30 -2.62
CA GLU A 539 30.36 -26.00 -3.00
C GLU A 539 29.59 -25.21 -4.08
N LEU A 540 30.20 -24.99 -5.24
CA LEU A 540 29.68 -24.10 -6.30
C LEU A 540 28.28 -24.51 -6.82
N THR A 541 27.97 -25.81 -6.81
CA THR A 541 26.63 -26.29 -7.19
C THR A 541 25.56 -25.74 -6.24
N GLN A 542 25.84 -25.72 -4.93
CA GLN A 542 24.90 -25.18 -3.95
C GLN A 542 24.80 -23.66 -4.06
N ALA A 543 25.93 -22.97 -4.28
CA ALA A 543 25.92 -21.52 -4.54
C ALA A 543 25.01 -21.17 -5.73
N ARG A 544 25.09 -21.94 -6.83
CA ARG A 544 24.22 -21.76 -8.00
C ARG A 544 22.74 -22.05 -7.70
N ASN A 545 22.43 -23.10 -6.94
CA ASN A 545 21.05 -23.40 -6.56
C ASN A 545 20.43 -22.27 -5.73
N TRP A 546 21.21 -21.68 -4.82
CA TRP A 546 20.76 -20.54 -4.02
C TRP A 546 20.62 -19.26 -4.81
N LEU A 547 21.44 -19.04 -5.86
CA LEU A 547 21.22 -17.93 -6.79
C LEU A 547 19.86 -18.05 -7.49
N ILE A 548 19.50 -19.25 -7.96
CA ILE A 548 18.19 -19.49 -8.59
C ILE A 548 17.05 -19.27 -7.58
N ARG A 549 17.23 -19.71 -6.33
CA ARG A 549 16.20 -19.53 -5.29
C ARG A 549 16.08 -18.07 -4.82
N ALA A 550 17.18 -17.31 -4.82
CA ALA A 550 17.17 -15.89 -4.47
C ALA A 550 16.30 -15.06 -5.43
N ASP A 551 16.30 -15.42 -6.73
CA ASP A 551 15.46 -14.78 -7.75
C ASP A 551 13.95 -14.89 -7.42
N ALA A 552 13.53 -16.00 -6.80
CA ALA A 552 12.14 -16.20 -6.39
C ALA A 552 11.65 -15.25 -5.28
N PHE A 553 12.57 -14.59 -4.57
CA PHE A 553 12.27 -13.61 -3.52
C PHE A 553 12.34 -12.16 -4.03
N VAL A 554 12.65 -11.93 -5.30
CA VAL A 554 12.71 -10.58 -5.87
C VAL A 554 11.31 -10.09 -6.20
N ASP A 555 10.92 -8.97 -5.60
CA ASP A 555 9.66 -8.28 -5.88
C ASP A 555 9.84 -6.74 -5.86
N GLY A 556 8.74 -6.01 -6.05
CA GLY A 556 8.69 -4.53 -6.07
C GLY A 556 9.25 -3.84 -4.82
N THR A 557 9.24 -4.52 -3.66
CA THR A 557 9.74 -3.98 -2.38
C THR A 557 11.25 -4.09 -2.22
N ILE A 558 11.91 -4.89 -3.06
CA ILE A 558 13.35 -5.13 -2.98
C ILE A 558 14.14 -3.98 -3.64
N PRO A 559 15.14 -3.40 -2.95
CA PRO A 559 15.99 -2.35 -3.51
C PRO A 559 16.70 -2.76 -4.80
N ALA A 560 16.83 -1.82 -5.75
CA ALA A 560 17.50 -2.06 -7.03
C ALA A 560 18.97 -2.53 -6.87
N SER A 561 19.67 -2.07 -5.82
CA SER A 561 21.03 -2.52 -5.49
C SER A 561 21.10 -4.02 -5.21
N SER A 562 20.06 -4.58 -4.57
CA SER A 562 19.98 -6.00 -4.25
C SER A 562 19.81 -6.83 -5.53
N ARG A 563 19.00 -6.35 -6.48
CA ARG A 563 18.83 -6.99 -7.80
C ARG A 563 20.12 -6.95 -8.61
N ALA A 564 20.79 -5.79 -8.67
CA ALA A 564 22.07 -5.65 -9.36
C ALA A 564 23.15 -6.59 -8.78
N LEU A 565 23.16 -6.80 -7.47
CA LEU A 565 24.05 -7.78 -6.84
C LEU A 565 23.76 -9.20 -7.35
N LEU A 566 22.50 -9.63 -7.38
CA LEU A 566 22.13 -10.96 -7.89
C LEU A 566 22.55 -11.15 -9.37
N GLU A 567 22.34 -10.13 -10.21
CA GLU A 567 22.77 -10.14 -11.61
C GLU A 567 24.29 -10.32 -11.72
N ASN A 568 25.07 -9.57 -10.94
CA ASN A 568 26.52 -9.70 -10.90
C ASN A 568 26.95 -11.10 -10.45
N LEU A 569 26.29 -11.68 -9.44
CA LEU A 569 26.60 -13.02 -8.97
C LEU A 569 26.24 -14.11 -9.97
N ALA A 570 25.12 -13.93 -10.70
CA ALA A 570 24.73 -14.83 -11.78
C ALA A 570 25.77 -14.84 -12.91
N LEU A 571 26.35 -13.69 -13.24
CA LEU A 571 27.42 -13.58 -14.25
C LEU A 571 28.70 -14.31 -13.84
N ILE A 572 29.04 -14.33 -12.55
CA ILE A 572 30.25 -15.01 -12.03
C ILE A 572 30.02 -16.52 -11.90
N ALA A 573 28.79 -16.96 -11.64
CA ALA A 573 28.43 -18.37 -11.51
C ALA A 573 28.23 -19.11 -12.85
N GLY A 574 28.10 -18.39 -13.96
CA GLY A 574 28.02 -18.93 -15.33
C GLY A 574 29.39 -19.11 -15.95
#